data_AF-A0A4U3F7Y6-F1
#
_entry.id   AF-A0A4U3F7Y6-F1
#
_cell.length_a   1.000
_cell.length_b   1.000
_cell.length_c   1.000
_cell.angle_alpha   90.00
_cell.angle_beta   90.00
_cell.angle_gamma   90.00
#
_symmetry.space_group_name_H-M   'P 1'
#
loop_
_entity.id
_entity.type
_entity.pdbx_description
1 polymer ?
#
loop_
_entity_poly.entity_id
_entity_poly.type
_entity_poly.pdbx_seq_one_letter_code
_entity_poly.pdbx_strand_id
1 'polypeptide(L)'
;MDTMKTTAVLLLPLLLLAGCQQEEDEGIARKIRNLSYLYQFEAIPGKLKSTHQTIFEDNGEKRYDGVFNFDKNGCVTDFEVTNLDIGSISARREKDQLVGEENGKPLVLKLDSECNVLSKTSGNFTIDIAYNKQGLISGLSSHQSDFRVELTYDAQGRPTGQKAFSGDRQISEGVQKYASDAGDKPSDAVTKSTTPDGTRQTTTRCEYQQAVPVSCMFTVKTSTSDTVTERHAKLASEFY
;
A
#
# COMPACT_ATOMS: atom_id res chain seq x y z
N MET A 1 -60.22 40.27 -28.67
CA MET A 1 -59.60 38.94 -28.85
C MET A 1 -58.17 39.18 -29.25
N ASP A 2 -57.23 39.06 -28.32
CA ASP A 2 -56.18 38.05 -28.40
C ASP A 2 -55.21 38.17 -27.23
N THR A 3 -54.98 37.01 -26.66
CA THR A 3 -54.15 36.67 -25.51
C THR A 3 -52.66 36.78 -25.83
N MET A 4 -51.90 37.44 -24.96
CA MET A 4 -50.49 37.10 -24.73
C MET A 4 -50.24 37.01 -23.23
N LYS A 5 -50.32 35.77 -22.71
CA LYS A 5 -49.79 35.43 -21.39
C LYS A 5 -48.28 35.30 -21.54
N THR A 6 -47.54 36.23 -20.96
CA THR A 6 -46.09 36.17 -20.85
C THR A 6 -45.74 35.14 -19.78
N THR A 7 -45.41 33.93 -20.21
CA THR A 7 -44.92 32.86 -19.34
C THR A 7 -43.53 33.24 -18.84
N ALA A 8 -43.42 33.60 -17.55
CA ALA A 8 -42.13 33.77 -16.90
C ALA A 8 -41.45 32.40 -16.76
N VAL A 9 -40.41 32.18 -17.56
CA VAL A 9 -39.54 31.00 -17.44
C VAL A 9 -38.68 31.17 -16.19
N LEU A 10 -39.01 30.42 -15.14
CA LEU A 10 -38.14 30.22 -13.97
C LEU A 10 -36.89 29.43 -14.42
N LEU A 11 -35.76 30.12 -14.54
CA LEU A 11 -34.44 29.51 -14.61
C LEU A 11 -34.07 29.01 -13.19
N LEU A 12 -34.29 27.72 -12.92
CA LEU A 12 -33.63 27.05 -11.79
C LEU A 12 -32.13 27.01 -12.08
N PRO A 13 -31.26 27.53 -11.19
CA PRO A 13 -29.84 27.22 -11.27
C PRO A 13 -29.67 25.74 -10.92
N LEU A 14 -29.33 24.92 -11.93
CA LEU A 14 -28.74 23.61 -11.72
C LEU A 14 -27.46 23.83 -10.91
N LEU A 15 -27.54 23.61 -9.60
CA LEU A 15 -26.39 23.34 -8.76
C LEU A 15 -25.70 22.12 -9.38
N LEU A 16 -24.68 22.39 -10.21
CA LEU A 16 -23.68 21.41 -10.57
C LEU A 16 -23.05 20.97 -9.25
N LEU A 17 -23.53 19.84 -8.73
CA LEU A 17 -22.76 18.99 -7.83
C LEU A 17 -21.56 18.52 -8.66
N ALA A 18 -20.57 19.40 -8.82
CA ALA A 18 -19.22 18.96 -9.09
C ALA A 18 -18.90 18.02 -7.92
N GLY A 19 -18.97 16.71 -8.18
CA GLY A 19 -18.50 15.73 -7.24
C GLY A 19 -17.10 16.17 -6.84
N CYS A 20 -16.91 16.41 -5.54
CA CYS A 20 -15.59 16.72 -5.00
C CYS A 20 -14.70 15.50 -5.31
N GLN A 21 -14.03 15.52 -6.46
CA GLN A 21 -12.87 14.68 -6.68
C GLN A 21 -11.89 15.17 -5.63
N GLN A 22 -11.71 14.37 -4.58
CA GLN A 22 -10.85 14.70 -3.45
C GLN A 22 -9.44 14.84 -4.03
N GLU A 23 -8.97 16.08 -4.15
CA GLU A 23 -7.66 16.38 -4.72
C GLU A 23 -6.62 15.68 -3.84
N GLU A 24 -5.93 14.71 -4.42
CA GLU A 24 -4.97 13.87 -3.69
C GLU A 24 -3.73 14.71 -3.38
N ASP A 25 -3.40 14.84 -2.11
CA ASP A 25 -2.13 15.43 -1.70
C ASP A 25 -1.03 14.43 -2.03
N GLU A 26 -0.29 14.68 -3.13
CA GLU A 26 0.74 13.77 -3.63
C GLU A 26 1.78 13.40 -2.57
N GLY A 27 2.10 14.32 -1.65
CA GLY A 27 3.03 14.09 -0.55
C GLY A 27 2.48 13.06 0.45
N ILE A 28 1.23 13.23 0.87
CA ILE A 28 0.53 12.28 1.76
C ILE A 28 0.41 10.90 1.09
N ALA A 29 -0.06 10.88 -0.16
CA ALA A 29 -0.22 9.65 -0.93
C ALA A 29 1.10 8.88 -1.05
N ARG A 30 2.22 9.60 -1.23
CA ARG A 30 3.55 9.01 -1.30
C ARG A 30 3.96 8.33 0.00
N LYS A 31 3.71 8.96 1.15
CA LYS A 31 4.00 8.40 2.48
C LYS A 31 3.21 7.12 2.72
N ILE A 32 1.91 7.14 2.39
CA ILE A 32 1.04 5.96 2.51
C ILE A 32 1.55 4.84 1.60
N ARG A 33 1.90 5.13 0.33
CA ARG A 33 2.48 4.14 -0.60
C ARG A 33 3.77 3.52 -0.05
N ASN A 34 4.70 4.33 0.46
CA ASN A 34 5.94 3.83 1.04
C ASN A 34 5.67 2.91 2.24
N LEU A 35 4.75 3.28 3.13
CA LEU A 35 4.37 2.46 4.27
C LEU A 35 3.66 1.16 3.84
N SER A 36 2.80 1.24 2.83
CA SER A 36 2.08 0.10 2.24
C SER A 36 3.06 -0.94 1.69
N TYR A 37 4.17 -0.50 1.11
CA TYR A 37 5.23 -1.40 0.66
C TYR A 37 5.91 -2.11 1.83
N LEU A 38 6.26 -1.37 2.89
CA LEU A 38 6.95 -1.93 4.05
C LEU A 38 6.09 -2.93 4.84
N TYR A 39 4.78 -2.72 4.88
CA TYR A 39 3.86 -3.47 5.74
C TYR A 39 2.77 -4.26 5.02
N GLN A 40 2.76 -4.25 3.68
CA GLN A 40 1.92 -5.11 2.82
C GLN A 40 0.41 -4.91 3.00
N PHE A 41 -0.03 -3.67 3.24
CA PHE A 41 -1.44 -3.29 3.07
C PHE A 41 -1.65 -2.59 1.72
N GLU A 42 -2.90 -2.42 1.29
CA GLU A 42 -3.24 -1.70 0.06
C GLU A 42 -3.01 -0.21 0.21
N ALA A 43 -2.38 0.43 -0.78
CA ALA A 43 -2.19 1.88 -0.78
C ALA A 43 -3.52 2.60 -1.05
N ILE A 44 -4.21 3.02 0.01
CA ILE A 44 -5.47 3.73 -0.10
C ILE A 44 -5.21 5.20 -0.49
N PRO A 45 -5.78 5.71 -1.59
CA PRO A 45 -5.60 7.10 -1.99
C PRO A 45 -6.35 8.05 -1.05
N GLY A 46 -5.83 9.26 -0.86
CA GLY A 46 -6.46 10.33 -0.08
C GLY A 46 -5.88 10.58 1.32
N LYS A 47 -6.49 11.53 2.05
CA LYS A 47 -6.03 11.95 3.39
C LYS A 47 -6.57 11.01 4.46
N LEU A 48 -5.90 9.87 4.62
CA LEU A 48 -6.26 8.86 5.60
C LEU A 48 -6.07 9.37 7.03
N LYS A 49 -7.06 9.06 7.87
CA LYS A 49 -6.97 9.08 9.31
C LYS A 49 -6.63 7.69 9.85
N SER A 50 -7.24 6.65 9.29
CA SER A 50 -6.91 5.27 9.62
C SER A 50 -7.26 4.32 8.47
N THR A 51 -6.62 3.16 8.45
CA THR A 51 -7.05 2.03 7.61
C THR A 51 -6.87 0.71 8.37
N HIS A 52 -7.81 -0.21 8.16
CA HIS A 52 -7.77 -1.58 8.66
C HIS A 52 -7.95 -2.52 7.48
N GLN A 53 -6.98 -3.40 7.29
CA GLN A 53 -7.03 -4.46 6.29
C GLN A 53 -6.92 -5.82 6.97
N THR A 54 -7.83 -6.71 6.62
CA THR A 54 -7.75 -8.13 7.00
C THR A 54 -7.77 -9.00 5.75
N ILE A 55 -6.82 -9.92 5.60
CA ILE A 55 -6.80 -10.93 4.53
C ILE A 55 -7.14 -12.29 5.12
N PHE A 56 -8.07 -12.99 4.48
CA PHE A 56 -8.49 -14.34 4.80
C PHE A 56 -8.05 -15.31 3.69
N GLU A 57 -7.68 -16.53 4.07
CA GLU A 57 -7.58 -17.68 3.17
C GLU A 57 -8.99 -18.21 2.83
N ASP A 58 -9.10 -19.08 1.83
CA ASP A 58 -10.36 -19.69 1.39
C ASP A 58 -11.11 -20.45 2.50
N ASN A 59 -10.38 -21.01 3.47
CA ASN A 59 -10.96 -21.71 4.62
C ASN A 59 -11.48 -20.74 5.72
N GLY A 60 -11.36 -19.43 5.52
CA GLY A 60 -11.76 -18.39 6.47
C GLY A 60 -10.72 -18.08 7.55
N GLU A 61 -9.57 -18.74 7.56
CA GLU A 61 -8.48 -18.40 8.48
C GLU A 61 -7.87 -17.05 8.11
N LYS A 62 -7.55 -16.26 9.13
CA LYS A 62 -6.96 -14.94 8.99
C LYS A 62 -5.46 -15.08 8.72
N ARG A 63 -5.00 -14.57 7.56
CA ARG A 63 -3.58 -14.54 7.17
C ARG A 63 -2.90 -13.23 7.53
N TYR A 64 -3.61 -12.12 7.40
CA TYR A 64 -3.11 -10.78 7.65
C TYR A 64 -4.16 -9.95 8.38
N ASP A 65 -3.71 -9.13 9.32
CA ASP A 65 -4.52 -8.10 9.99
C ASP A 65 -3.63 -6.90 10.26
N GLY A 66 -3.93 -5.76 9.66
CA GLY A 66 -3.12 -4.55 9.79
C GLY A 66 -3.98 -3.34 10.06
N VAL A 67 -3.73 -2.65 11.16
CA VAL A 67 -4.37 -1.39 11.56
C VAL A 67 -3.30 -0.31 11.53
N PHE A 68 -3.56 0.78 10.82
CA PHE A 68 -2.66 1.92 10.71
C PHE A 68 -3.42 3.21 11.00
N ASN A 69 -2.84 4.06 11.83
CA ASN A 69 -3.37 5.37 12.16
C ASN A 69 -2.40 6.45 11.68
N PHE A 70 -2.95 7.56 11.19
CA PHE A 70 -2.21 8.66 10.60
C PHE A 70 -2.64 9.98 11.22
N ASP A 71 -1.75 10.98 11.16
CA ASP A 71 -2.12 12.37 11.39
C ASP A 71 -2.54 13.08 10.10
N LYS A 72 -2.99 14.34 10.22
CA LYS A 72 -3.47 15.15 9.09
C LYS A 72 -2.42 15.40 7.99
N ASN A 73 -1.14 15.16 8.26
CA ASN A 73 -0.03 15.32 7.32
C ASN A 73 0.40 13.98 6.69
N GLY A 74 -0.39 12.92 6.88
CA GLY A 74 -0.13 11.59 6.36
C GLY A 74 0.96 10.83 7.11
N CYS A 75 1.38 11.32 8.29
CA CYS A 75 2.39 10.64 9.08
C CYS A 75 1.77 9.57 9.96
N VAL A 76 2.32 8.36 9.92
CA VAL A 76 1.88 7.27 10.79
C VAL A 76 2.08 7.66 12.25
N THR A 77 1.02 7.54 13.04
CA THR A 77 1.04 7.75 14.49
C THR A 77 1.30 6.46 15.23
N ASP A 78 0.72 5.38 14.75
CA ASP A 78 0.87 4.03 15.29
C ASP A 78 0.32 3.01 14.29
N PHE A 79 0.78 1.78 14.44
CA PHE A 79 0.25 0.65 13.69
C PHE A 79 0.43 -0.65 14.47
N GLU A 80 -0.37 -1.64 14.10
CA GLU A 80 -0.25 -3.03 14.51
C GLU A 80 -0.53 -3.92 13.30
N VAL A 81 0.34 -4.89 13.06
CA VAL A 81 0.22 -5.87 11.99
C VAL A 81 0.49 -7.25 12.54
N THR A 82 -0.39 -8.20 12.21
CA THR A 82 -0.16 -9.63 12.32
C THR A 82 -0.19 -10.25 10.94
N ASN A 83 0.85 -11.00 10.58
CA ASN A 83 0.97 -11.70 9.30
C ASN A 83 1.47 -13.11 9.54
N LEU A 84 0.79 -14.12 8.96
CA LEU A 84 1.14 -15.53 9.12
C LEU A 84 2.60 -15.85 8.72
N ASP A 85 3.15 -15.18 7.71
CA ASP A 85 4.48 -15.47 7.17
C ASP A 85 5.61 -14.73 7.89
N ILE A 86 5.31 -13.57 8.47
CA ILE A 86 6.32 -12.63 9.00
C ILE A 86 6.24 -12.51 10.54
N GLY A 87 5.07 -12.82 11.10
CA GLY A 87 4.75 -12.68 12.52
C GLY A 87 4.06 -11.35 12.84
N SER A 88 4.27 -10.82 14.04
CA SER A 88 3.61 -9.60 14.54
C SER A 88 4.58 -8.43 14.68
N ILE A 89 4.07 -7.24 14.41
CA ILE A 89 4.79 -5.98 14.60
C ILE A 89 3.82 -4.89 15.05
N SER A 90 4.22 -4.08 16.03
CA SER A 90 3.50 -2.88 16.43
C SER A 90 4.46 -1.77 16.77
N ALA A 91 4.09 -0.53 16.48
CA ALA A 91 4.89 0.62 16.85
C ALA A 91 4.02 1.87 17.05
N ARG A 92 4.51 2.81 17.85
CA ARG A 92 3.90 4.12 18.10
C ARG A 92 4.94 5.22 17.93
N ARG A 93 4.50 6.36 17.40
CA ARG A 93 5.34 7.51 17.13
C ARG A 93 5.72 8.21 18.43
N GLU A 94 7.03 8.37 18.61
CA GLU A 94 7.65 9.16 19.66
C GLU A 94 8.62 10.14 19.00
N LYS A 95 8.19 11.40 18.83
CA LYS A 95 8.98 12.43 18.11
C LYS A 95 9.33 11.98 16.69
N ASP A 96 10.62 11.78 16.42
CA ASP A 96 11.26 11.42 15.15
C ASP A 96 11.52 9.91 15.01
N GLN A 97 10.83 9.08 15.80
CA GLN A 97 10.91 7.62 15.71
C GLN A 97 9.55 6.95 15.92
N LEU A 98 9.40 5.72 15.44
CA LEU A 98 8.36 4.79 15.89
C LEU A 98 9.03 3.73 16.77
N VAL A 99 8.49 3.50 17.96
CA VAL A 99 9.01 2.53 18.93
C VAL A 99 7.95 1.49 19.22
N GLY A 100 8.36 0.23 19.34
CA GLY A 100 7.46 -0.84 19.74
C GLY A 100 8.15 -2.19 19.73
N GLU A 101 7.48 -3.18 19.16
CA GLU A 101 7.94 -4.57 19.17
C GLU A 101 7.72 -5.23 17.81
N GLU A 102 8.65 -6.10 17.41
CA GLU A 102 8.49 -7.05 16.32
C GLU A 102 8.85 -8.44 16.84
N ASN A 103 7.89 -9.37 16.79
CA ASN A 103 8.09 -10.77 17.18
C ASN A 103 8.76 -10.95 18.55
N GLY A 104 8.31 -10.21 19.58
CA GLY A 104 8.90 -10.29 20.93
C GLY A 104 10.17 -9.44 21.13
N LYS A 105 10.65 -8.72 20.10
CA LYS A 105 11.91 -7.96 20.15
C LYS A 105 11.67 -6.46 20.07
N PRO A 106 12.44 -5.64 20.81
CA PRO A 106 12.38 -4.19 20.68
C PRO A 106 12.58 -3.75 19.22
N LEU A 107 11.71 -2.86 18.78
CA LEU A 107 11.68 -2.27 17.45
C LEU A 107 11.85 -0.76 17.53
N VAL A 108 12.71 -0.22 16.68
CA VAL A 108 12.83 1.23 16.44
C VAL A 108 12.87 1.50 14.95
N LEU A 109 11.96 2.34 14.47
CA LEU A 109 12.02 2.95 13.15
C LEU A 109 12.45 4.40 13.30
N LYS A 110 13.54 4.79 12.65
CA LYS A 110 13.95 6.20 12.60
C LYS A 110 13.19 6.91 11.47
N LEU A 111 12.69 8.09 11.76
CA LEU A 111 11.97 8.92 10.80
C LEU A 111 12.79 10.14 10.40
N ASP A 112 12.59 10.64 9.17
CA ASP A 112 13.03 11.97 8.80
C ASP A 112 12.01 13.06 9.20
N SER A 113 12.29 14.31 8.88
CA SER A 113 11.37 15.44 9.14
C SER A 113 10.05 15.37 8.38
N GLU A 114 10.00 14.58 7.29
CA GLU A 114 8.80 14.34 6.51
C GLU A 114 8.11 13.03 6.90
N CYS A 115 8.53 12.39 7.99
CA CYS A 115 8.09 11.12 8.55
C CYS A 115 8.27 9.89 7.65
N ASN A 116 9.19 9.95 6.68
CA ASN A 116 9.66 8.76 5.96
C ASN A 116 10.52 7.89 6.88
N VAL A 117 10.44 6.58 6.74
CA VAL A 117 11.24 5.63 7.53
C VAL A 117 12.64 5.53 6.93
N LEU A 118 13.66 5.99 7.65
CA LEU A 118 15.06 5.94 7.21
C LEU A 118 15.71 4.58 7.49
N SER A 119 15.36 3.98 8.63
CA SER A 119 15.89 2.68 9.03
C SER A 119 14.93 1.98 9.98
N LYS A 120 14.90 0.66 9.94
CA LYS A 120 14.20 -0.21 10.89
C LYS A 120 15.21 -1.07 11.63
N THR A 121 15.27 -0.95 12.95
CA THR A 121 16.07 -1.83 13.82
C THR A 121 15.17 -2.74 14.65
N SER A 122 15.39 -4.04 14.56
CA SER A 122 14.67 -5.08 15.29
C SER A 122 15.67 -5.99 16.00
N GLY A 123 15.71 -5.92 17.33
CA GLY A 123 16.82 -6.48 18.11
C GLY A 123 18.17 -5.89 17.67
N ASN A 124 19.08 -6.74 17.17
CA ASN A 124 20.42 -6.34 16.71
C ASN A 124 20.55 -6.19 15.18
N PHE A 125 19.44 -6.30 14.44
CA PHE A 125 19.44 -6.26 12.98
C PHE A 125 18.82 -4.95 12.50
N THR A 126 19.52 -4.25 11.60
CA THR A 126 19.07 -2.97 11.03
C THR A 126 18.94 -3.10 9.52
N ILE A 127 17.81 -2.60 9.02
CA ILE A 127 17.54 -2.41 7.60
C ILE A 127 17.51 -0.91 7.34
N ASP A 128 18.36 -0.45 6.43
CA ASP A 128 18.38 0.91 5.91
C ASP A 128 17.48 1.01 4.68
N ILE A 129 16.76 2.13 4.57
CA ILE A 129 15.75 2.37 3.54
C ILE A 129 16.20 3.54 2.68
N ALA A 130 16.38 3.28 1.39
CA ALA A 130 16.77 4.28 0.41
C ALA A 130 15.55 4.80 -0.34
N TYR A 131 15.63 6.06 -0.79
CA TYR A 131 14.56 6.73 -1.53
C TYR A 131 15.07 7.27 -2.87
N ASN A 132 14.25 7.22 -3.91
CA ASN A 132 14.54 7.85 -5.19
C ASN A 132 14.25 9.38 -5.15
N LYS A 133 14.53 10.08 -6.25
CA LYS A 133 14.29 11.53 -6.37
C LYS A 133 12.81 11.92 -6.29
N GLN A 134 11.90 10.97 -6.53
CA GLN A 134 10.48 11.17 -6.36
C GLN A 134 10.05 10.90 -4.91
N GLY A 135 10.94 10.59 -3.97
CA GLY A 135 10.60 10.28 -2.57
C GLY A 135 9.93 8.92 -2.36
N LEU A 136 10.00 8.00 -3.34
CA LEU A 136 9.52 6.63 -3.20
C LEU A 136 10.69 5.73 -2.74
N ILE A 137 10.40 4.72 -1.93
CA ILE A 137 11.44 3.75 -1.49
C ILE A 137 12.08 3.13 -2.72
N SER A 138 13.38 3.29 -2.92
CA SER A 138 14.12 2.69 -4.03
C SER A 138 14.83 1.41 -3.67
N GLY A 139 15.02 1.15 -2.38
CA GLY A 139 15.66 -0.08 -1.93
C GLY A 139 15.76 -0.24 -0.43
N LEU A 140 16.09 -1.46 -0.03
CA LEU A 140 16.34 -1.88 1.34
C LEU A 140 17.70 -2.55 1.38
N SER A 141 18.49 -2.30 2.42
CA SER A 141 19.79 -2.96 2.60
C SER A 141 20.13 -3.08 4.09
N SER A 142 21.15 -3.86 4.43
CA SER A 142 21.65 -3.96 5.79
C SER A 142 23.17 -3.98 5.77
N HIS A 143 23.83 -3.27 6.68
CA HIS A 143 25.27 -3.39 6.84
C HIS A 143 25.69 -4.74 7.46
N GLN A 144 24.75 -5.43 8.12
CA GLN A 144 24.96 -6.72 8.76
C GLN A 144 24.74 -7.92 7.82
N SER A 145 24.27 -7.71 6.59
CA SER A 145 23.93 -8.76 5.63
C SER A 145 24.26 -8.34 4.20
N ASP A 146 24.55 -9.30 3.32
CA ASP A 146 24.71 -9.03 1.89
C ASP A 146 23.37 -8.93 1.13
N PHE A 147 22.26 -9.02 1.87
CA PHE A 147 20.91 -8.89 1.35
C PHE A 147 20.58 -7.45 1.00
N ARG A 148 20.04 -7.25 -0.21
CA ARG A 148 19.42 -5.98 -0.60
C ARG A 148 18.21 -6.20 -1.48
N VAL A 149 17.34 -5.20 -1.50
CA VAL A 149 16.18 -5.10 -2.37
C VAL A 149 16.28 -3.81 -3.17
N GLU A 150 15.94 -3.87 -4.45
CA GLU A 150 15.86 -2.74 -5.36
C GLU A 150 14.45 -2.66 -5.94
N LEU A 151 13.90 -1.46 -6.06
CA LEU A 151 12.53 -1.21 -6.52
C LEU A 151 12.52 -0.31 -7.75
N THR A 152 11.62 -0.60 -8.69
CA THR A 152 11.40 0.21 -9.89
C THR A 152 9.95 0.65 -9.98
N TYR A 153 9.76 1.84 -10.53
CA TYR A 153 8.47 2.51 -10.63
C TYR A 153 8.22 2.99 -12.06
N ASP A 154 6.95 3.11 -12.44
CA ASP A 154 6.58 3.84 -13.66
C ASP A 154 6.57 5.37 -13.44
N ALA A 155 6.22 6.11 -14.49
CA ALA A 155 6.16 7.57 -14.45
C ALA A 155 5.09 8.12 -13.49
N GLN A 156 4.11 7.31 -13.11
CA GLN A 156 3.06 7.65 -12.15
C GLN A 156 3.45 7.27 -10.71
N GLY A 157 4.65 6.72 -10.50
CA GLY A 157 5.11 6.30 -9.19
C GLY A 157 4.50 4.98 -8.71
N ARG A 158 3.94 4.17 -9.61
CA ARG A 158 3.42 2.84 -9.29
C ARG A 158 4.55 1.81 -9.36
N PRO A 159 4.67 0.87 -8.40
CA PRO A 159 5.70 -0.14 -8.43
C PRO A 159 5.54 -1.06 -9.64
N THR A 160 6.58 -1.17 -10.46
CA THR A 160 6.61 -2.04 -11.65
C THR A 160 7.53 -3.23 -11.48
N GLY A 161 8.44 -3.18 -10.51
CA GLY A 161 9.36 -4.27 -10.26
C GLY A 161 10.07 -4.19 -8.93
N GLN A 162 10.55 -5.36 -8.51
CA GLN A 162 11.38 -5.54 -7.34
C GLN A 162 12.45 -6.58 -7.67
N LYS A 163 13.69 -6.36 -7.23
CA LYS A 163 14.74 -7.37 -7.28
C LYS A 163 15.32 -7.55 -5.89
N ALA A 164 15.56 -8.80 -5.49
CA ALA A 164 16.29 -9.09 -4.28
C ALA A 164 17.59 -9.82 -4.62
N PHE A 165 18.63 -9.53 -3.85
CA PHE A 165 19.96 -10.05 -4.06
C PHE A 165 20.58 -10.51 -2.75
N SER A 166 21.53 -11.45 -2.85
CA SER A 166 22.48 -11.81 -1.79
C SER A 166 23.87 -11.75 -2.42
N GLY A 167 24.65 -10.75 -2.01
CA GLY A 167 25.85 -10.33 -2.73
C GLY A 167 25.51 -9.95 -4.17
N ASP A 168 26.31 -10.36 -5.14
CA ASP A 168 26.03 -10.06 -6.57
C ASP A 168 24.96 -10.96 -7.19
N ARG A 169 24.49 -11.99 -6.48
CA ARG A 169 23.53 -12.95 -7.00
C ARG A 169 22.10 -12.44 -6.84
N GLN A 170 21.38 -12.28 -7.94
CA GLN A 170 19.93 -12.06 -7.92
C GLN A 170 19.23 -13.33 -7.43
N ILE A 171 18.44 -13.22 -6.36
CA ILE A 171 17.73 -14.35 -5.73
C ILE A 171 16.21 -14.26 -5.89
N SER A 172 15.69 -13.09 -6.27
CA SER A 172 14.27 -12.92 -6.57
C SER A 172 14.07 -11.77 -7.55
N GLU A 173 13.07 -11.89 -8.41
CA GLU A 173 12.55 -10.82 -9.25
C GLU A 173 11.02 -10.82 -9.20
N GLY A 174 10.44 -9.67 -8.90
CA GLY A 174 9.02 -9.37 -9.04
C GLY A 174 8.82 -8.40 -10.19
N VAL A 175 7.82 -8.65 -11.03
CA VAL A 175 7.33 -7.73 -12.05
C VAL A 175 5.85 -7.52 -11.83
N GLN A 176 5.44 -6.26 -11.74
CA GLN A 176 4.06 -5.86 -11.53
C GLN A 176 3.53 -5.14 -12.77
N LYS A 177 2.35 -5.55 -13.22
CA LYS A 177 1.66 -4.98 -14.37
C LYS A 177 0.28 -4.53 -13.96
N TYR A 178 -0.08 -3.32 -14.37
CA TYR A 178 -1.39 -2.73 -14.15
C TYR A 178 -2.23 -2.82 -15.41
N ALA A 179 -3.55 -2.87 -15.25
CA ALA A 179 -4.46 -2.75 -16.37
C ALA A 179 -4.39 -1.34 -17.00
N SER A 180 -4.82 -1.21 -18.25
CA SER A 180 -4.81 0.08 -18.95
C SER A 180 -5.74 1.12 -18.32
N ASP A 181 -6.77 0.69 -17.60
CA ASP A 181 -7.74 1.49 -16.85
C ASP A 181 -7.33 1.68 -15.37
N ALA A 182 -6.11 1.34 -14.98
CA ALA A 182 -5.67 1.36 -13.58
C ALA A 182 -5.68 2.73 -12.89
N GLY A 183 -5.91 3.84 -13.62
CA GLY A 183 -6.14 5.15 -13.01
C GLY A 183 -7.34 5.15 -12.06
N ASP A 184 -8.40 4.40 -12.39
CA ASP A 184 -9.60 4.27 -11.56
C ASP A 184 -9.52 3.07 -10.60
N LYS A 185 -8.52 2.20 -10.77
CA LYS A 185 -8.34 0.94 -10.03
C LYS A 185 -6.88 0.75 -9.61
N PRO A 186 -6.37 1.58 -8.68
CA PRO A 186 -4.95 1.65 -8.36
C PRO A 186 -4.36 0.35 -7.78
N SER A 187 -5.18 -0.50 -7.16
CA SER A 187 -4.76 -1.79 -6.58
C SER A 187 -4.85 -2.97 -7.57
N ASP A 188 -5.54 -2.80 -8.71
CA ASP A 188 -5.71 -3.88 -9.68
C ASP A 188 -4.41 -4.13 -10.45
N ALA A 189 -3.76 -5.24 -10.16
CA ALA A 189 -2.49 -5.60 -10.75
C ALA A 189 -2.34 -7.10 -10.98
N VAL A 190 -1.34 -7.45 -11.79
CA VAL A 190 -0.80 -8.80 -11.88
C VAL A 190 0.67 -8.71 -11.52
N THR A 191 1.05 -9.40 -10.44
CA THR A 191 2.43 -9.47 -9.97
C THR A 191 2.95 -10.87 -10.21
N LYS A 192 4.04 -11.00 -10.95
CA LYS A 192 4.77 -12.26 -11.13
C LYS A 192 6.09 -12.17 -10.38
N SER A 193 6.29 -13.03 -9.39
CA SER A 193 7.58 -13.22 -8.74
C SER A 193 8.25 -14.50 -9.24
N THR A 194 9.57 -14.47 -9.33
CA THR A 194 10.44 -15.56 -9.75
C THR A 194 11.56 -15.71 -8.74
N THR A 195 11.73 -16.91 -8.21
CA THR A 195 12.82 -17.31 -7.31
C THR A 195 13.49 -18.58 -7.87
N PRO A 196 14.61 -19.04 -7.31
CA PRO A 196 15.18 -20.34 -7.67
C PRO A 196 14.21 -21.51 -7.54
N ASP A 197 13.24 -21.42 -6.62
CA ASP A 197 12.27 -22.49 -6.33
C ASP A 197 11.05 -22.47 -7.27
N GLY A 198 10.93 -21.45 -8.12
CA GLY A 198 9.87 -21.36 -9.13
C GLY A 198 9.29 -19.96 -9.28
N THR A 199 8.12 -19.89 -9.89
CA THR A 199 7.39 -18.64 -10.10
C THR A 199 6.07 -18.63 -9.35
N ARG A 200 5.67 -17.48 -8.85
CA ARG A 200 4.34 -17.21 -8.30
C ARG A 200 3.72 -16.04 -9.04
N GLN A 201 2.48 -16.17 -9.46
CA GLN A 201 1.69 -15.09 -10.01
C GLN A 201 0.53 -14.80 -9.06
N THR A 202 0.40 -13.54 -8.67
CA THR A 202 -0.74 -13.02 -7.92
C THR A 202 -1.51 -12.06 -8.81
N THR A 203 -2.79 -12.31 -9.00
CA THR A 203 -3.72 -11.37 -9.63
C THR A 203 -4.54 -10.72 -8.53
N THR A 204 -4.46 -9.40 -8.40
CA THR A 204 -5.26 -8.60 -7.46
C THR A 204 -6.40 -7.93 -8.21
N ARG A 205 -7.63 -8.07 -7.70
CA ARG A 205 -8.81 -7.35 -8.19
C ARG A 205 -9.58 -6.81 -7.01
N CYS A 206 -9.90 -5.53 -7.02
CA CYS A 206 -10.62 -4.91 -5.93
C CYS A 206 -12.00 -4.38 -6.35
N GLU A 207 -12.89 -4.32 -5.37
CA GLU A 207 -14.11 -3.53 -5.43
C GLU A 207 -13.81 -2.14 -4.85
N TYR A 208 -14.35 -1.11 -5.50
CA TYR A 208 -14.05 0.28 -5.15
C TYR A 208 -15.32 1.06 -4.83
N GLN A 209 -15.22 1.97 -3.88
CA GLN A 209 -16.19 3.04 -3.64
C GLN A 209 -15.47 4.36 -3.84
N GLN A 210 -15.88 5.15 -4.85
CA GLN A 210 -15.23 6.44 -5.16
C GLN A 210 -13.69 6.32 -5.32
N ALA A 211 -13.23 5.33 -6.09
CA ALA A 211 -11.81 5.00 -6.31
C ALA A 211 -11.02 4.53 -5.06
N VAL A 212 -11.67 4.35 -3.91
CA VAL A 212 -11.09 3.73 -2.70
C VAL A 212 -11.42 2.24 -2.68
N PRO A 213 -10.42 1.33 -2.59
CA PRO A 213 -10.71 -0.10 -2.51
C PRO A 213 -11.31 -0.45 -1.14
N VAL A 214 -12.38 -1.25 -1.15
CA VAL A 214 -13.11 -1.68 0.06
C VAL A 214 -13.05 -3.21 0.28
N SER A 215 -12.76 -3.95 -0.78
CA SER A 215 -12.59 -5.40 -0.77
C SER A 215 -11.65 -5.79 -1.91
N CYS A 216 -10.79 -6.78 -1.72
CA CYS A 216 -9.93 -7.29 -2.79
C CYS A 216 -9.89 -8.81 -2.80
N MET A 217 -9.80 -9.38 -3.99
CA MET A 217 -9.54 -10.79 -4.21
C MET A 217 -8.13 -10.97 -4.78
N PHE A 218 -7.37 -11.89 -4.19
CA PHE A 218 -6.05 -12.26 -4.67
C PHE A 218 -6.08 -13.71 -5.15
N THR A 219 -5.91 -13.90 -6.46
CA THR A 219 -5.77 -15.22 -7.05
C THR A 219 -4.28 -15.54 -7.18
N VAL A 220 -3.82 -16.58 -6.48
CA VAL A 220 -2.41 -16.98 -6.44
C VAL A 220 -2.22 -18.29 -7.20
N LYS A 221 -1.33 -18.26 -8.20
CA LYS A 221 -0.88 -19.44 -8.93
C LYS A 221 0.62 -19.63 -8.73
N THR A 222 1.07 -20.85 -8.49
CA THR A 222 2.50 -21.20 -8.40
C THR A 222 2.91 -22.08 -9.58
N SER A 223 4.19 -22.16 -9.91
CA SER A 223 4.69 -23.07 -10.96
C SER A 223 4.89 -24.50 -10.47
N THR A 224 4.95 -24.70 -9.15
CA THR A 224 5.20 -26.00 -8.52
C THR A 224 3.92 -26.79 -8.27
N SER A 225 2.76 -26.16 -8.44
CA SER A 225 1.44 -26.78 -8.33
C SER A 225 0.45 -26.13 -9.30
N ASP A 226 -0.43 -26.92 -9.89
CA ASP A 226 -1.56 -26.42 -10.67
C ASP A 226 -2.68 -25.84 -9.79
N THR A 227 -2.57 -25.95 -8.47
CA THR A 227 -3.52 -25.37 -7.52
C THR A 227 -3.49 -23.84 -7.61
N VAL A 228 -4.69 -23.29 -7.74
CA VAL A 228 -4.95 -21.86 -7.57
C VAL A 228 -5.52 -21.68 -6.17
N THR A 229 -4.95 -20.76 -5.40
CA THR A 229 -5.45 -20.37 -4.09
C THR A 229 -6.09 -19.00 -4.20
N GLU A 230 -7.26 -18.82 -3.59
CA GLU A 230 -7.90 -17.52 -3.47
C GLU A 230 -7.71 -16.98 -2.06
N ARG A 231 -7.73 -15.65 -1.97
CA ARG A 231 -7.67 -14.90 -0.72
C ARG A 231 -8.55 -13.68 -0.85
N HIS A 232 -9.17 -13.32 0.26
CA HIS A 232 -10.10 -12.19 0.30
C HIS A 232 -9.64 -11.17 1.33
N ALA A 233 -9.42 -9.93 0.90
CA ALA A 233 -9.23 -8.80 1.79
C ALA A 233 -10.54 -8.06 2.04
N LYS A 234 -10.71 -7.60 3.28
CA LYS A 234 -11.66 -6.54 3.64
C LYS A 234 -10.87 -5.32 4.06
N LEU A 235 -11.29 -4.14 3.59
CA LEU A 235 -10.65 -2.87 3.88
C LEU A 235 -11.67 -1.90 4.45
N ALA A 236 -11.33 -1.27 5.57
CA ALA A 236 -12.10 -0.18 6.16
C ALA A 236 -11.16 1.00 6.37
N SER A 237 -11.50 2.16 5.83
CA SER A 237 -10.67 3.37 5.92
C SER A 237 -11.50 4.56 6.39
N GLU A 238 -10.90 5.37 7.27
CA GLU A 238 -11.44 6.66 7.69
C GLU A 238 -10.59 7.79 7.09
N PHE A 239 -11.24 8.84 6.63
CA PHE A 239 -10.60 10.01 6.03
C PHE A 239 -10.83 11.27 6.88
N TYR A 240 -9.97 12.28 6.71
CA TYR A 240 -10.09 13.59 7.36
C TYR A 240 -11.06 14.55 6.66
#